data_AF-A0A0L0HJA9-F1
#
_entry.id   AF-A0A0L0HJA9-F1
#
_cell.length_a   1.000
_cell.length_b   1.000
_cell.length_c   1.000
_cell.angle_alpha   90.00
_cell.angle_beta   90.00
_cell.angle_gamma   90.00
#
_symmetry.space_group_name_H-M   'P 1'
#
loop_
_entity.id
_entity.type
_entity.pdbx_description
1 polymer ?
#
loop_
_entity_poly.entity_id
_entity_poly.type
_entity_poly.pdbx_seq_one_letter_code
_entity_poly.pdbx_strand_id
1 'polypeptide(L)'
;MTSTSAAFWFPVLYAVAIGALFAAFIKWNRVKQKAADQDAQWDGYFPENTEKIIYNELAEMHSPEDPAGYKLLTTSLMKRALTDVRRILKIREEKPPLQQMVRSGLMGEDLLEKLLRAEAELDAEVQEVMEDAELYKPGWSKTIFQEATQLVQIQMQREQALEAQRLAQEQSLRDAGIPEDETAETPEDDGSPKETDEERRQRIADELLREEEAEKKKAAKGAKGGTPRGSKTKRKSK
;
A
#
# COMPACT_ATOMS: atom_id res chain seq x y z
N MET A 1 1.66 -24.20 -81.27
CA MET A 1 0.60 -24.33 -80.25
C MET A 1 1.24 -24.37 -78.86
N THR A 2 1.62 -23.23 -78.28
CA THR A 2 2.23 -23.19 -76.92
C THR A 2 1.92 -21.92 -76.12
N SER A 3 1.09 -21.00 -76.62
CA SER A 3 0.94 -19.67 -75.97
C SER A 3 -0.15 -19.57 -74.89
N THR A 4 -1.00 -20.59 -74.72
CA THR A 4 -2.11 -20.55 -73.75
C THR A 4 -1.68 -20.91 -72.33
N SER A 5 -0.64 -21.73 -72.16
CA SER A 5 -0.15 -22.16 -70.84
C SER A 5 0.44 -20.98 -70.05
N ALA A 6 1.23 -20.13 -70.70
CA ALA A 6 1.89 -18.99 -70.04
C ALA A 6 0.88 -17.98 -69.46
N ALA A 7 -0.23 -17.74 -70.17
CA ALA A 7 -1.28 -16.80 -69.75
C ALA A 7 -1.96 -17.19 -68.42
N PHE A 8 -1.97 -18.47 -68.07
CA PHE A 8 -2.53 -18.95 -66.80
C PHE A 8 -1.57 -18.80 -65.61
N TRP A 9 -0.26 -18.88 -65.85
CA TRP A 9 0.75 -18.79 -64.77
C TRP A 9 1.04 -17.35 -64.33
N PHE A 10 0.87 -16.35 -65.20
CA PHE A 10 1.04 -14.94 -64.83
C PHE A 10 0.15 -14.47 -63.67
N PRO A 11 -1.18 -14.71 -63.65
CA PRO A 11 -2.02 -14.30 -62.52
C PRO A 11 -1.70 -15.08 -61.23
N VAL A 12 -1.29 -16.35 -61.34
CA VAL A 12 -0.89 -17.17 -60.18
C VAL A 12 0.43 -16.66 -59.57
N LEU A 13 1.43 -16.39 -60.40
CA LEU A 13 2.70 -15.80 -59.95
C LEU A 13 2.51 -14.41 -59.36
N TYR A 14 1.63 -13.59 -59.93
CA TYR A 14 1.27 -12.27 -59.40
C TYR A 14 0.62 -12.37 -58.01
N ALA A 15 -0.33 -13.30 -57.82
CA ALA A 15 -0.97 -13.53 -56.53
C ALA A 15 0.03 -14.02 -55.47
N VAL A 16 0.96 -14.91 -55.83
CA VAL A 16 2.01 -15.39 -54.91
C VAL A 16 2.99 -14.27 -54.56
N ALA A 17 3.37 -13.43 -55.52
CA ALA A 17 4.26 -12.28 -55.27
C ALA A 17 3.62 -11.27 -54.31
N ILE A 18 2.32 -10.95 -54.50
CA ILE A 18 1.58 -10.09 -53.57
C ILE A 18 1.45 -10.77 -52.20
N GLY A 19 1.14 -12.06 -52.15
CA GLY A 19 1.06 -12.80 -50.88
C GLY A 19 2.38 -12.77 -50.10
N ALA A 20 3.51 -12.92 -50.80
CA ALA A 20 4.84 -12.84 -50.20
C ALA A 20 5.17 -11.43 -49.69
N LEU A 21 4.87 -10.39 -50.48
CA LEU A 21 5.03 -8.99 -50.07
C LEU A 21 4.13 -8.65 -48.88
N PHE A 22 2.89 -9.11 -48.89
CA PHE A 22 1.92 -8.88 -47.83
C PHE A 22 2.33 -9.60 -46.53
N ALA A 23 2.82 -10.84 -46.63
CA ALA A 23 3.37 -11.57 -45.48
C ALA A 23 4.62 -10.89 -44.91
N ALA A 24 5.52 -10.39 -45.77
CA ALA A 24 6.69 -9.63 -45.35
C ALA A 24 6.30 -8.31 -44.67
N PHE A 25 5.30 -7.60 -45.20
CA PHE A 25 4.76 -6.38 -44.62
C PHE A 25 4.12 -6.63 -43.24
N ILE A 26 3.30 -7.67 -43.09
CA ILE A 26 2.73 -8.07 -41.79
C ILE A 26 3.86 -8.39 -40.81
N LYS A 27 4.85 -9.18 -41.21
CA LYS A 27 5.95 -9.57 -40.32
C LYS A 27 6.74 -8.34 -39.87
N TRP A 28 7.03 -7.41 -40.78
CA TRP A 28 7.71 -6.16 -40.45
C TRP A 28 6.89 -5.30 -39.49
N ASN A 29 5.60 -5.11 -39.77
CA ASN A 29 4.73 -4.30 -38.93
C ASN A 29 4.59 -4.91 -37.52
N ARG A 30 4.50 -6.24 -37.42
CA ARG A 30 4.48 -6.95 -36.14
C ARG A 30 5.80 -6.84 -35.38
N VAL A 31 6.95 -6.84 -36.06
CA VAL A 31 8.25 -6.65 -35.40
C VAL A 31 8.39 -5.22 -34.87
N LYS A 32 7.93 -4.21 -35.63
CA LYS A 32 7.91 -2.82 -35.17
C LYS A 32 6.97 -2.60 -33.98
N GLN A 33 5.78 -3.19 -34.00
CA GLN A 33 4.86 -3.17 -32.87
C GLN A 33 5.49 -3.80 -31.62
N LYS A 34 6.12 -4.97 -31.76
CA LYS A 34 6.83 -5.63 -30.64
C LYS A 34 8.01 -4.83 -30.08
N ALA A 35 8.64 -3.98 -30.88
CA ALA A 35 9.69 -3.09 -30.40
C ALA A 35 9.08 -1.92 -29.59
N ALA A 36 7.98 -1.34 -30.09
CA ALA A 36 7.25 -0.30 -29.36
C ALA A 36 6.62 -0.82 -28.06
N ASP A 37 6.13 -2.06 -28.04
CA ASP A 37 5.60 -2.71 -26.84
C ASP A 37 6.68 -2.92 -25.76
N GLN A 38 7.92 -3.20 -26.16
CA GLN A 38 9.05 -3.34 -25.22
C GLN A 38 9.45 -2.00 -24.60
N ASP A 39 9.43 -0.91 -25.37
CA ASP A 39 9.67 0.43 -24.84
C ASP A 39 8.51 0.88 -23.92
N ALA A 40 7.28 0.48 -24.25
CA ALA A 40 6.09 0.73 -23.42
C ALA A 40 6.06 -0.09 -22.12
N GLN A 41 6.79 -1.21 -22.03
CA GLN A 41 6.87 -2.01 -20.80
C GLN A 41 7.46 -1.21 -19.62
N TRP A 42 8.26 -0.18 -19.91
CA TRP A 42 8.93 0.64 -18.90
C TRP A 42 8.06 1.80 -18.40
N ASP A 43 6.84 1.97 -18.94
CA ASP A 43 5.92 3.08 -18.60
C ASP A 43 4.48 2.55 -18.44
N GLY A 44 4.31 1.63 -17.47
CA GLY A 44 3.00 1.11 -17.06
C GLY A 44 2.09 2.20 -16.49
N TYR A 45 0.78 2.08 -16.69
CA TYR A 45 -0.19 3.11 -16.24
C TYR A 45 -0.22 3.26 -14.72
N PHE A 46 -0.14 2.14 -13.99
CA PHE A 46 -0.04 2.12 -12.53
C PHE A 46 1.39 1.86 -12.10
N PRO A 47 1.82 2.41 -10.94
CA PRO A 47 3.06 2.00 -10.32
C PRO A 47 3.02 0.51 -9.98
N GLU A 48 4.18 -0.10 -9.85
CA GLU A 48 4.31 -1.49 -9.45
C GLU A 48 3.57 -1.77 -8.13
N ASN A 49 2.92 -2.93 -8.03
CA ASN A 49 2.14 -3.28 -6.84
C ASN A 49 3.06 -3.76 -5.70
N THR A 50 3.40 -2.84 -4.79
CA THR A 50 4.25 -3.17 -3.63
C THR A 50 3.61 -4.23 -2.73
N GLU A 51 2.29 -4.21 -2.56
CA GLU A 51 1.59 -5.18 -1.71
C GLU A 51 1.62 -6.60 -2.31
N LYS A 52 1.62 -6.71 -3.65
CA LYS A 52 1.85 -7.99 -4.34
C LYS A 52 3.25 -8.52 -4.06
N ILE A 53 4.27 -7.67 -4.18
CA ILE A 53 5.66 -8.07 -3.93
C ILE A 53 5.82 -8.55 -2.49
N ILE A 54 5.29 -7.78 -1.52
CA ILE A 54 5.33 -8.14 -0.10
C ILE A 54 4.61 -9.48 0.12
N TYR A 55 3.43 -9.68 -0.46
CA TYR A 55 2.72 -10.96 -0.33
C TYR A 55 3.51 -12.14 -0.90
N ASN A 56 4.08 -11.99 -2.10
CA ASN A 56 4.87 -13.06 -2.73
C ASN A 56 6.10 -13.40 -1.90
N GLU A 57 6.82 -12.38 -1.41
CA GLU A 57 7.96 -12.55 -0.51
C GLU A 57 7.55 -13.27 0.78
N LEU A 58 6.41 -12.89 1.37
CA LEU A 58 5.87 -13.57 2.56
C LEU A 58 5.43 -15.00 2.27
N ALA A 59 4.87 -15.27 1.10
CA ALA A 59 4.45 -16.61 0.66
C ALA A 59 5.64 -17.54 0.42
N GLU A 60 6.81 -17.00 0.06
CA GLU A 60 8.06 -17.76 -0.02
C GLU A 60 8.62 -18.13 1.36
N MET A 61 8.48 -17.25 2.36
CA MET A 61 9.03 -17.45 3.70
C MET A 61 8.13 -18.26 4.63
N HIS A 62 6.81 -18.19 4.46
CA HIS A 62 5.84 -18.76 5.39
C HIS A 62 4.94 -19.79 4.72
N SER A 63 4.70 -20.91 5.43
CA SER A 63 3.73 -21.91 5.01
C SER A 63 2.35 -21.60 5.61
N PRO A 64 1.24 -21.84 4.88
CA PRO A 64 -0.12 -21.67 5.39
C PRO A 64 -0.49 -22.64 6.53
N GLU A 65 0.29 -23.70 6.74
CA GLU A 65 0.07 -24.67 7.82
C GLU A 65 0.41 -24.12 9.21
N ASP A 66 1.28 -23.11 9.28
CA ASP A 66 1.64 -22.44 10.54
C ASP A 66 0.56 -21.40 10.91
N PRO A 67 -0.03 -21.44 12.12
CA PRO A 67 -0.99 -20.45 12.58
C PRO A 67 -0.52 -18.99 12.52
N ALA A 68 0.79 -18.74 12.69
CA ALA A 68 1.34 -17.38 12.56
C ALA A 68 1.45 -16.98 11.08
N GLY A 69 2.01 -17.86 10.25
CA GLY A 69 2.07 -17.71 8.79
C GLY A 69 0.70 -17.46 8.15
N TYR A 70 -0.30 -18.25 8.49
CA TYR A 70 -1.66 -18.12 7.98
C TYR A 70 -2.25 -16.71 8.21
N LYS A 71 -2.06 -16.13 9.40
CA LYS A 71 -2.53 -14.78 9.71
C LYS A 71 -1.79 -13.72 8.89
N LEU A 72 -0.49 -13.91 8.71
CA LEU A 72 0.33 -12.96 7.96
C LEU A 72 -0.01 -13.00 6.45
N LEU A 73 -0.21 -14.20 5.89
CA LEU A 73 -0.59 -14.39 4.49
C LEU A 73 -2.01 -13.87 4.20
N THR A 74 -2.98 -14.17 5.07
CA THR A 74 -4.35 -13.67 4.89
C THR A 74 -4.45 -12.15 5.05
N THR A 75 -3.67 -11.54 5.96
CA THR A 75 -3.64 -10.08 6.12
C THR A 75 -2.92 -9.37 4.96
N SER A 76 -1.82 -9.93 4.47
CA SER A 76 -1.13 -9.39 3.29
C SER A 76 -1.96 -9.56 2.01
N LEU A 77 -2.64 -10.69 1.82
CA LEU A 77 -3.57 -10.87 0.70
C LEU A 77 -4.72 -9.86 0.75
N MET A 78 -5.27 -9.58 1.93
CA MET A 78 -6.29 -8.53 2.09
C MET A 78 -5.73 -7.14 1.72
N LYS A 79 -4.49 -6.80 2.12
CA LYS A 79 -3.85 -5.53 1.72
C LYS A 79 -3.65 -5.43 0.21
N ARG A 80 -3.24 -6.53 -0.43
CA ARG A 80 -3.16 -6.63 -1.89
C ARG A 80 -4.53 -6.36 -2.53
N ALA A 81 -5.58 -7.04 -2.07
CA ALA A 81 -6.95 -6.83 -2.54
C ALA A 81 -7.46 -5.39 -2.33
N LEU A 82 -7.09 -4.72 -1.24
CA LEU A 82 -7.42 -3.30 -1.01
C LEU A 82 -6.80 -2.40 -2.08
N THR A 83 -5.54 -2.63 -2.42
CA THR A 83 -4.84 -1.88 -3.48
C THR A 83 -5.48 -2.12 -4.84
N ASP A 84 -5.86 -3.36 -5.15
CA ASP A 84 -6.54 -3.71 -6.39
C ASP A 84 -7.90 -3.00 -6.50
N VAL A 85 -8.70 -3.00 -5.42
CA VAL A 85 -9.98 -2.27 -5.38
C VAL A 85 -9.79 -0.78 -5.63
N ARG A 86 -8.77 -0.15 -5.01
CA ARG A 86 -8.49 1.27 -5.26
C ARG A 86 -8.14 1.53 -6.74
N ARG A 87 -7.37 0.64 -7.36
CA ARG A 87 -7.03 0.73 -8.79
C ARG A 87 -8.28 0.55 -9.66
N ILE A 88 -9.14 -0.42 -9.35
CA ILE A 88 -10.42 -0.63 -10.07
C ILE A 88 -11.29 0.63 -10.02
N LEU A 89 -11.45 1.23 -8.83
CA LEU A 89 -12.23 2.46 -8.67
C LEU A 89 -11.64 3.59 -9.50
N LYS A 90 -10.32 3.75 -9.47
CA LYS A 90 -9.60 4.75 -10.27
C LYS A 90 -9.81 4.56 -11.78
N ILE A 91 -9.63 3.33 -12.31
CA ILE A 91 -9.91 3.04 -13.73
C ILE A 91 -11.36 3.38 -14.09
N ARG A 92 -12.32 3.02 -13.21
CA ARG A 92 -13.75 3.27 -13.45
C ARG A 92 -14.07 4.76 -13.54
N GLU A 93 -13.39 5.59 -12.76
CA GLU A 93 -13.54 7.04 -12.77
C GLU A 93 -12.85 7.69 -13.98
N GLU A 94 -11.68 7.19 -14.37
CA GLU A 94 -10.84 7.80 -15.43
C GLU A 94 -11.21 7.36 -16.85
N LYS A 95 -11.73 6.15 -17.04
CA LYS A 95 -12.01 5.58 -18.37
C LYS A 95 -13.05 6.38 -19.19
N PRO A 96 -14.24 6.76 -18.65
CA PRO A 96 -15.21 7.54 -19.43
C PRO A 96 -14.71 8.92 -19.90
N PRO A 97 -14.12 9.78 -19.04
CA PRO A 97 -13.63 11.08 -19.50
C PRO A 97 -12.45 10.93 -20.47
N LEU A 98 -11.58 9.93 -20.27
CA LEU A 98 -10.48 9.66 -21.19
C LEU A 98 -10.98 9.29 -22.59
N GLN A 99 -11.98 8.42 -22.70
CA GLN A 99 -12.60 8.06 -23.98
C GLN A 99 -13.21 9.28 -24.68
N GLN A 100 -13.80 10.21 -23.92
CA GLN A 100 -14.33 11.46 -24.48
C GLN A 100 -13.20 12.38 -24.99
N MET A 101 -12.10 12.51 -24.24
CA MET A 101 -10.94 13.32 -24.62
C MET A 101 -10.26 12.80 -25.89
N VAL A 102 -10.11 11.47 -26.03
CA VAL A 102 -9.58 10.83 -27.24
C VAL A 102 -10.50 11.09 -28.44
N ARG A 103 -11.82 10.95 -28.29
CA ARG A 103 -12.79 11.25 -29.37
C ARG A 103 -12.76 12.70 -29.82
N SER A 104 -12.47 13.64 -28.91
CA SER A 104 -12.28 15.05 -29.24
C SER A 104 -10.92 15.37 -29.88
N GLY A 105 -9.98 14.42 -29.92
CA GLY A 105 -8.64 14.61 -30.47
C GLY A 105 -7.69 15.44 -29.59
N LEU A 106 -8.06 15.69 -28.32
CA LEU A 106 -7.22 16.43 -27.38
C LEU A 106 -6.11 15.58 -26.77
N MET A 107 -6.25 14.25 -26.84
CA MET A 107 -5.31 13.29 -26.27
C MET A 107 -5.08 12.13 -27.25
N GLY A 108 -3.85 11.61 -27.28
CA GLY A 108 -3.50 10.46 -28.09
C GLY A 108 -4.19 9.17 -27.61
N GLU A 109 -4.42 8.25 -28.55
CA GLU A 109 -5.01 6.93 -28.28
C GLU A 109 -4.08 6.05 -27.42
N ASP A 110 -2.77 6.33 -27.45
CA ASP A 110 -1.75 5.60 -26.70
C ASP A 110 -2.03 5.54 -25.18
N LEU A 111 -2.55 6.63 -24.57
CA LEU A 111 -2.88 6.62 -23.14
C LEU A 111 -4.09 5.74 -22.83
N LEU A 112 -5.09 5.74 -23.72
CA LEU A 112 -6.25 4.88 -23.59
C LEU A 112 -5.86 3.41 -23.76
N GLU A 113 -4.96 3.11 -24.69
CA GLU A 113 -4.40 1.76 -24.83
C GLU A 113 -3.65 1.33 -23.57
N LYS A 114 -2.82 2.20 -22.98
CA LYS A 114 -2.15 1.94 -21.70
C LYS A 114 -3.15 1.66 -20.56
N LEU A 115 -4.23 2.43 -20.47
CA LEU A 115 -5.28 2.21 -19.47
C LEU A 115 -5.96 0.85 -19.67
N LEU A 116 -6.30 0.48 -20.91
CA LEU A 116 -6.92 -0.81 -21.24
C LEU A 116 -5.98 -1.99 -20.97
N ARG A 117 -4.68 -1.82 -21.22
CA ARG A 117 -3.65 -2.81 -20.89
C ARG A 117 -3.56 -3.01 -19.38
N ALA A 118 -3.53 -1.92 -18.62
CA ALA A 118 -3.52 -1.97 -17.16
C ALA A 118 -4.81 -2.56 -16.57
N GLU A 119 -5.97 -2.34 -17.20
CA GLU A 119 -7.24 -3.00 -16.84
C GLU A 119 -7.13 -4.53 -17.01
N ALA A 120 -6.58 -5.00 -18.14
CA ALA A 120 -6.38 -6.43 -18.37
C ALA A 120 -5.37 -7.07 -17.41
N GLU A 121 -4.29 -6.36 -17.07
CA GLU A 121 -3.30 -6.80 -16.06
C GLU A 121 -3.93 -6.88 -14.66
N LEU A 122 -4.76 -5.88 -14.30
CA LEU A 122 -5.48 -5.85 -13.03
C LEU A 122 -6.53 -6.97 -12.95
N ASP A 123 -7.24 -7.27 -14.04
CA ASP A 123 -8.19 -8.39 -14.09
C ASP A 123 -7.48 -9.73 -13.84
N ALA A 124 -6.28 -9.92 -14.40
CA ALA A 124 -5.47 -11.11 -14.15
C ALA A 124 -5.02 -11.19 -12.68
N GLU A 125 -4.59 -10.06 -12.09
CA GLU A 125 -4.24 -9.98 -10.67
C GLU A 125 -5.44 -10.28 -9.76
N VAL A 126 -6.63 -9.78 -10.10
CA VAL A 126 -7.87 -10.08 -9.37
C VAL A 126 -8.18 -11.57 -9.38
N GLN A 127 -8.03 -12.25 -10.53
CA GLN A 127 -8.21 -13.71 -10.60
C GLN A 127 -7.20 -14.45 -9.70
N GLU A 128 -5.93 -14.05 -9.72
CA GLU A 128 -4.87 -14.62 -8.87
C GLU A 128 -5.24 -14.49 -7.38
N VAL A 129 -5.70 -13.31 -6.95
CA VAL A 129 -6.14 -13.07 -5.57
C VAL A 129 -7.37 -13.91 -5.20
N MET A 130 -8.30 -14.11 -6.13
CA MET A 130 -9.46 -14.99 -5.90
C MET A 130 -9.04 -16.45 -5.72
N GLU A 131 -8.10 -16.92 -6.54
CA GLU A 131 -7.56 -18.28 -6.43
C GLU A 131 -6.84 -18.48 -5.09
N ASP A 132 -5.96 -17.55 -4.71
CA ASP A 132 -5.26 -17.56 -3.42
C ASP A 132 -6.22 -17.50 -2.23
N ALA A 133 -7.26 -16.66 -2.31
CA ALA A 133 -8.27 -16.57 -1.26
C ALA A 133 -9.03 -17.89 -1.08
N GLU A 134 -9.35 -18.59 -2.17
CA GLU A 134 -10.00 -19.90 -2.12
C GLU A 134 -9.10 -20.97 -1.46
N LEU A 135 -7.78 -20.90 -1.71
CA LEU A 135 -6.80 -21.80 -1.08
C LEU A 135 -6.73 -21.60 0.43
N TYR A 136 -6.77 -20.36 0.92
CA TYR A 136 -6.72 -20.10 2.37
C TYR A 136 -8.04 -20.41 3.08
N LYS A 137 -9.18 -20.05 2.46
CA LYS A 137 -10.50 -20.25 3.06
C LYS A 137 -11.55 -20.52 1.97
N PRO A 138 -12.22 -21.68 2.01
CA PRO A 138 -13.27 -22.02 1.05
C PRO A 138 -14.37 -20.97 0.99
N GLY A 139 -14.68 -20.49 -0.22
CA GLY A 139 -15.69 -19.46 -0.47
C GLY A 139 -15.27 -18.02 -0.17
N TRP A 140 -14.04 -17.77 0.29
CA TRP A 140 -13.55 -16.41 0.54
C TRP A 140 -13.28 -15.64 -0.76
N SER A 141 -12.98 -16.34 -1.86
CA SER A 141 -12.88 -15.77 -3.21
C SER A 141 -14.07 -14.88 -3.60
N LYS A 142 -15.28 -15.23 -3.12
CA LYS A 142 -16.52 -14.50 -3.43
C LYS A 142 -16.74 -13.27 -2.55
N THR A 143 -16.17 -13.22 -1.34
CA THR A 143 -16.44 -12.16 -0.35
C THR A 143 -15.26 -11.21 -0.16
N ILE A 144 -14.01 -11.63 -0.45
CA ILE A 144 -12.79 -10.84 -0.20
C ILE A 144 -12.85 -9.44 -0.82
N PHE A 145 -13.29 -9.32 -2.08
CA PHE A 145 -13.41 -8.03 -2.75
C PHE A 145 -14.57 -7.17 -2.24
N GLN A 146 -15.64 -7.80 -1.72
CA GLN A 146 -16.73 -7.07 -1.06
C GLN A 146 -16.27 -6.49 0.27
N GLU A 147 -15.54 -7.29 1.05
CA GLU A 147 -14.91 -6.87 2.32
C GLU A 147 -13.88 -5.76 2.07
N ALA A 148 -13.01 -5.93 1.07
CA ALA A 148 -12.02 -4.92 0.68
C ALA A 148 -12.68 -3.61 0.24
N THR A 149 -13.77 -3.66 -0.53
CA THR A 149 -14.51 -2.45 -0.94
C THR A 149 -15.06 -1.68 0.26
N GLN A 150 -15.63 -2.38 1.25
CA GLN A 150 -16.12 -1.74 2.48
C GLN A 150 -14.97 -1.09 3.27
N LEU A 151 -13.83 -1.77 3.36
CA LEU A 151 -12.65 -1.24 4.04
C LEU A 151 -12.07 0.00 3.34
N VAL A 152 -11.99 0.00 2.00
CA VAL A 152 -11.56 1.19 1.22
C VAL A 152 -12.51 2.36 1.46
N GLN A 153 -13.83 2.13 1.48
CA GLN A 153 -14.81 3.18 1.78
C GLN A 153 -14.63 3.76 3.19
N ILE A 154 -14.40 2.90 4.19
CA ILE A 154 -14.14 3.34 5.57
C ILE A 154 -12.84 4.16 5.64
N GLN A 155 -11.78 3.74 4.92
CA GLN A 155 -10.52 4.48 4.87
C GLN A 155 -10.71 5.87 4.26
N MET A 156 -11.39 5.94 3.11
CA MET A 156 -11.68 7.22 2.45
C MET A 156 -12.51 8.16 3.33
N GLN A 157 -13.52 7.62 4.04
CA GLN A 157 -14.33 8.42 4.98
C GLN A 157 -13.49 8.93 6.17
N ARG A 158 -12.55 8.11 6.68
CA ARG A 158 -11.66 8.51 7.77
C ARG A 158 -10.67 9.58 7.33
N GLU A 159 -10.10 9.45 6.13
CA GLU A 159 -9.20 10.44 5.53
C GLU A 159 -9.91 11.78 5.38
N GLN A 160 -11.11 11.79 4.81
CA GLN A 160 -11.94 13.00 4.67
C GLN A 160 -12.29 13.64 6.02
N ALA A 161 -12.64 12.84 7.03
CA ALA A 161 -12.95 13.34 8.37
C ALA A 161 -11.72 13.97 9.05
N LEU A 162 -10.54 13.37 8.86
CA LEU A 162 -9.28 13.88 9.41
C LEU A 162 -8.83 15.16 8.70
N GLU A 163 -8.99 15.24 7.38
CA GLU A 163 -8.76 16.48 6.62
C GLU A 163 -9.70 17.60 7.06
N ALA A 164 -10.99 17.32 7.23
CA ALA A 164 -11.95 18.29 7.73
C ALA A 164 -11.59 18.78 9.15
N GLN A 165 -11.11 17.88 10.02
CA GLN A 165 -10.64 18.26 11.35
C GLN A 165 -9.38 19.15 11.29
N ARG A 166 -8.42 18.83 10.41
CA ARG A 166 -7.21 19.64 10.21
C ARG A 166 -7.54 21.05 9.74
N LEU A 167 -8.41 21.19 8.74
CA LEU A 167 -8.85 22.48 8.21
C LEU A 167 -9.60 23.29 9.27
N ALA A 168 -10.46 22.65 10.08
CA ALA A 168 -11.16 23.32 11.17
C ALA A 168 -10.19 23.80 12.26
N GLN A 169 -9.15 23.01 12.57
CA GLN A 169 -8.10 23.38 13.51
C GLN A 169 -7.29 24.58 12.99
N GLU A 170 -6.85 24.53 11.74
CA GLU A 170 -6.14 25.63 11.07
C GLU A 170 -6.97 26.92 11.07
N GLN A 171 -8.26 26.83 10.74
CA GLN A 171 -9.17 27.97 10.80
C GLN A 171 -9.29 28.52 12.23
N SER A 172 -9.40 27.66 13.24
CA SER A 172 -9.47 28.11 14.64
C SER A 172 -8.18 28.81 15.11
N LEU A 173 -7.02 28.36 14.64
CA LEU A 173 -5.72 28.97 14.94
C LEU A 173 -5.58 30.33 14.24
N ARG A 174 -6.05 30.41 12.99
CA ARG A 174 -6.12 31.65 12.22
C ARG A 174 -7.07 32.67 12.86
N ASP A 175 -8.25 32.23 13.30
CA ASP A 175 -9.22 33.06 14.02
C ASP A 175 -8.71 33.52 15.40
N ALA A 176 -7.82 32.74 16.03
CA ALA A 176 -7.14 33.13 17.27
C ALA A 176 -6.01 34.15 17.07
N GLY A 177 -5.69 34.54 15.82
CA GLY A 177 -4.78 35.65 15.51
C GLY A 177 -3.28 35.33 15.63
N ILE A 178 -2.89 34.05 15.54
CA ILE A 178 -1.48 33.65 15.48
C ILE A 178 -0.99 33.82 14.02
N PRO A 179 0.03 34.65 13.73
CA PRO A 179 0.51 34.85 12.36
C PRO A 179 1.10 33.57 11.76
N GLU A 180 0.80 33.30 10.48
CA GLU A 180 1.17 32.07 9.75
C GLU A 180 2.70 31.87 9.55
N ASP A 181 3.54 32.84 9.91
CA ASP A 181 4.99 32.84 9.63
C ASP A 181 5.81 31.83 10.47
N GLU A 182 5.25 31.25 11.54
CA GLU A 182 5.98 30.28 12.40
C GLU A 182 5.67 28.81 12.09
N THR A 183 4.80 28.49 11.12
CA THR A 183 4.39 27.09 10.87
C THR A 183 4.98 26.44 9.62
N ALA A 184 5.77 27.19 8.83
CA ALA A 184 6.47 26.68 7.65
C ALA A 184 7.92 26.26 7.92
N GLU A 185 8.43 26.46 9.13
CA GLU A 185 9.62 25.73 9.56
C GLU A 185 9.18 24.33 9.98
N THR A 186 9.61 23.32 9.24
CA THR A 186 9.87 21.99 9.78
C THR A 186 10.37 22.14 11.22
N PRO A 187 10.01 21.26 12.19
CA PRO A 187 10.63 21.30 13.50
C PRO A 187 12.10 20.90 13.39
N GLU A 188 12.93 21.83 12.90
CA GLU A 188 14.35 21.91 13.18
C GLU A 188 14.44 22.47 14.60
N ASP A 189 14.69 21.57 15.54
CA ASP A 189 15.65 21.77 16.64
C ASP A 189 15.80 23.23 17.14
N ASP A 190 14.75 23.78 17.75
CA ASP A 190 14.83 25.00 18.57
C ASP A 190 15.65 24.69 19.85
N GLY A 191 16.94 24.97 19.77
CA GLY A 191 17.49 26.12 20.51
C GLY A 191 17.50 26.11 22.04
N SER A 192 17.26 24.99 22.71
CA SER A 192 17.83 24.77 24.06
C SER A 192 19.24 24.19 23.93
N PRO A 193 20.21 24.57 24.80
CA PRO A 193 21.58 24.08 24.68
C PRO A 193 21.56 22.55 24.59
N LYS A 194 22.13 22.02 23.50
CA LYS A 194 22.12 20.59 23.16
C LYS A 194 22.62 19.78 24.34
N GLU A 195 21.71 19.35 25.20
CA GLU A 195 21.97 18.25 26.10
C GLU A 195 22.09 17.02 25.22
N THR A 196 23.32 16.54 25.10
CA THR A 196 23.60 15.25 24.46
C THR A 196 22.66 14.20 25.05
N ASP A 197 22.18 13.25 24.25
CA ASP A 197 21.26 12.19 24.73
C ASP A 197 21.78 11.47 25.99
N GLU A 198 23.11 11.45 26.17
CA GLU A 198 23.79 10.96 27.36
C GLU A 198 23.48 11.78 28.62
N GLU A 199 23.41 13.12 28.54
CA GLU A 199 23.10 14.00 29.66
C GLU A 199 21.63 13.90 30.07
N ARG A 200 20.71 13.78 29.10
CA ARG A 200 19.30 13.46 29.39
C ARG A 200 19.15 12.10 30.08
N ARG A 201 19.86 11.08 29.60
CA ARG A 201 19.87 9.75 30.23
C ARG A 201 20.46 9.78 31.64
N GLN A 202 21.51 10.57 31.86
CA GLN A 202 22.11 10.76 33.18
C GLN A 202 21.17 11.45 34.16
N ARG A 203 20.43 12.48 33.71
CA ARG A 203 19.42 13.16 34.55
C ARG A 203 18.27 12.24 34.94
N ILE A 204 17.76 11.46 33.99
CA ILE A 204 16.71 10.47 34.25
C ILE A 204 17.22 9.38 35.22
N ALA A 205 18.46 8.92 35.06
CA ALA A 205 19.07 7.95 35.96
C ALA A 205 19.26 8.51 37.39
N ASP A 206 19.71 9.76 37.51
CA ASP A 206 19.86 10.45 38.81
C ASP A 206 18.52 10.72 39.49
N GLU A 207 17.46 10.98 38.72
CA GLU A 207 16.10 11.15 39.22
C GLU A 207 15.55 9.82 39.77
N LEU A 208 15.71 8.72 39.02
CA LEU A 208 15.33 7.38 39.46
C LEU A 208 16.10 6.92 40.71
N LEU A 209 17.40 7.23 40.80
CA LEU A 209 18.20 6.92 41.99
C LEU A 209 17.77 7.75 43.20
N ARG A 210 17.38 9.01 43.02
CA ARG A 210 16.83 9.84 44.10
C ARG A 210 15.49 9.30 44.60
N GLU A 211 14.63 8.83 43.69
CA GLU A 211 13.36 8.20 44.04
C GLU A 211 13.61 6.89 44.80
N GLU A 212 14.54 6.05 44.33
CA GLU A 212 14.90 4.80 45.00
C GLU A 212 15.52 5.04 46.38
N GLU A 213 16.36 6.07 46.54
CA GLU A 213 16.89 6.47 47.85
C GLU A 213 15.81 7.06 48.77
N ALA A 214 14.85 7.81 48.23
CA ALA A 214 13.72 8.34 48.98
C ALA A 214 12.79 7.20 49.43
N GLU A 215 12.58 6.19 48.59
CA GLU A 215 11.87 4.96 48.95
C GLU A 215 12.62 4.16 49.99
N LYS A 216 13.96 4.00 49.86
CA LYS A 216 14.80 3.36 50.88
C LYS A 216 14.80 4.12 52.20
N LYS A 217 14.80 5.46 52.18
CA LYS A 217 14.67 6.30 53.39
C LYS A 217 13.27 6.24 54.00
N LYS A 218 12.22 6.13 53.19
CA LYS A 218 10.84 5.88 53.64
C LYS A 218 10.72 4.48 54.26
N ALA A 219 11.32 3.46 53.65
CA ALA A 219 11.38 2.09 54.17
C ALA A 219 12.20 2.01 55.48
N ALA A 220 13.33 2.73 55.57
CA ALA A 220 14.14 2.81 56.78
C ALA A 220 13.45 3.58 57.93
N LYS A 221 12.64 4.61 57.62
CA LYS A 221 11.77 5.28 58.60
C LYS A 221 10.59 4.39 59.03
N GLY A 222 10.03 3.59 58.12
CA GLY A 222 9.00 2.59 58.43
C GLY A 222 9.50 1.49 59.37
N ALA A 223 10.76 1.07 59.24
CA ALA A 223 11.38 0.06 60.11
C ALA A 223 11.72 0.56 61.53
N LYS A 224 11.85 1.88 61.76
CA LYS A 224 12.21 2.46 63.07
C LYS A 224 11.00 2.90 63.93
N GLY A 225 9.77 2.76 63.43
CA GLY A 225 8.53 3.14 64.14
C GLY A 225 7.80 2.02 64.89
N GLY A 226 8.34 0.80 64.90
CA GLY A 226 7.73 -0.34 65.60
C GLY A 226 8.08 -0.39 67.09
N THR A 227 7.29 0.25 67.95
CA THR A 227 7.36 0.04 69.41
C THR A 227 7.00 -1.42 69.75
N PRO A 228 7.82 -2.18 70.49
CA PRO A 228 7.53 -3.58 70.80
C PRO A 228 6.50 -3.66 71.93
N ARG A 229 5.34 -4.26 71.63
CA ARG A 229 4.31 -4.63 72.61
C ARG A 229 4.80 -5.84 73.40
N GLY A 230 5.47 -5.56 74.52
CA GLY A 230 5.92 -6.57 75.49
C GLY A 230 4.79 -7.08 76.40
N SER A 231 4.55 -8.39 76.34
CA SER A 231 3.69 -9.17 77.22
C SER A 231 4.14 -9.17 78.69
N LYS A 232 3.21 -9.01 79.65
CA LYS A 232 3.32 -9.63 80.99
C LYS A 232 1.97 -10.14 81.50
N THR A 233 1.94 -11.43 81.69
CA THR A 233 0.97 -12.30 82.37
C THR A 233 0.97 -12.08 83.90
N LYS A 234 -0.07 -12.61 84.59
CA LYS A 234 -0.33 -12.73 86.06
C LYS A 234 -1.14 -11.58 86.66
N ARG A 235 -2.10 -11.75 87.59
CA ARG A 235 -2.57 -12.91 88.39
C ARG A 235 -3.86 -12.49 89.13
N LYS A 236 -4.85 -13.39 89.18
CA LYS A 236 -5.73 -13.81 90.31
C LYS A 236 -6.20 -12.84 91.42
N SER A 237 -7.47 -13.06 91.78
CA SER A 237 -8.22 -12.77 93.02
C SER A 237 -8.63 -11.30 93.24
N LYS A 238 -9.84 -10.99 93.69
CA LYS A 238 -10.76 -11.69 94.60
C LYS A 238 -12.20 -11.29 94.28
#